data_AF-A0A182UG44-F1
#
_entry.id   AF-A0A182UG44-F1
#
_cell.length_a   1.000
_cell.length_b   1.000
_cell.length_c   1.000
_cell.angle_alpha   90.00
_cell.angle_beta   90.00
_cell.angle_gamma   90.00
#
_symmetry.space_group_name_H-M   'P 1'
#
loop_
_entity.id
_entity.type
_entity.pdbx_description
1 polymer ?
#
loop_
_entity_poly.entity_id
_entity_poly.type
_entity_poly.pdbx_seq_one_letter_code
_entity_poly.pdbx_strand_id
1 'polypeptide(L)'
;MLQLSLVPNRSTPGGFVNQIQGNYNLPEELIRCYRGNGTLPGPPHTLSFLLELIRKIERNNPTTLDIRLLSAELIHRLRVDGIEKVPGVAETEWVTPYSPRGIMVPKYALLRQLVSNVPGRIDFDAFLTPFEICNLHRMLSSSVEPYQRDDERVTCPLTLMSSDGNAQAPWITQNKSQKSNSNRTTFARPLSRCPLERGTSHTADYGTIAPGAVIMSIAAGLMPQNVRISEFVTAYRKKNPYENLETMDMADTRKQLEKLFASLESIDNMYAAGLAGDLAEVCLYQGPALVKDVVVGLAGSWNDTYLPRARYLAETHAGRWEMTDSEILAGIDGLFLSQQTPQLYKRLRRLRLSQVLEMYYSDRGIPVTAIETISHRRRVGLGQGKPRTGGPMSQSSMGKEREQMDDGRVRFSAKAVGSTRFHAVFDGEQEPQESPTQKQTIDVTRACERKDILRSIEKDKLKQETYKFVELLQYTTGSVVVDERLMQSICNATVDRFVEQANLLLDTVTECPAEAGSFVVKPNVDLTVVLDGSRDEYHNLQLIS
;
A
#
# COMPACT_ATOMS: atom_id res chain seq x y z
N MET A 1 -12.47 32.17 36.47
CA MET A 1 -11.71 31.31 37.39
C MET A 1 -12.53 30.05 37.62
N LEU A 2 -12.39 29.04 36.77
CA LEU A 2 -13.16 27.79 36.83
C LEU A 2 -12.18 26.64 36.60
N GLN A 3 -12.15 25.74 37.58
CA GLN A 3 -11.25 24.60 37.74
C GLN A 3 -11.30 23.63 36.55
N LEU A 4 -10.12 23.33 35.99
CA LEU A 4 -9.89 22.15 35.16
C LEU A 4 -9.32 21.04 36.05
N SER A 5 -10.00 19.90 36.00
CA SER A 5 -9.80 18.71 36.81
C SER A 5 -8.44 18.05 36.53
N LEU A 6 -7.62 17.98 37.56
CA LEU A 6 -6.56 16.98 37.73
C LEU A 6 -7.22 15.62 38.03
N VAL A 7 -6.72 14.54 37.40
CA VAL A 7 -6.81 13.19 37.98
C VAL A 7 -5.40 12.60 38.01
N PRO A 8 -4.93 12.10 39.17
CA PRO A 8 -3.61 11.53 39.33
C PRO A 8 -3.58 10.02 39.06
N ASN A 9 -2.41 9.54 38.64
CA ASN A 9 -2.05 8.13 38.52
C ASN A 9 -1.86 7.48 39.90
N ARG A 10 -2.37 6.25 40.10
CA ARG A 10 -1.81 5.28 41.06
C ARG A 10 -1.95 3.85 40.52
N SER A 11 -0.83 3.15 40.64
CA SER A 11 -0.42 1.84 40.12
C SER A 11 -1.07 0.62 40.78
N THR A 12 -1.36 -0.43 39.99
CA THR A 12 -1.20 -1.86 40.36
C THR A 12 -1.03 -2.75 39.10
N PRO A 13 -0.44 -3.96 39.23
CA PRO A 13 0.14 -4.71 38.12
C PRO A 13 -0.77 -5.83 37.56
N GLY A 14 -0.61 -6.13 36.27
CA GLY A 14 -1.02 -7.40 35.66
C GLY A 14 -2.37 -7.39 34.93
N GLY A 15 -2.31 -7.67 33.61
CA GLY A 15 -3.41 -8.29 32.87
C GLY A 15 -4.30 -7.34 32.06
N PHE A 16 -4.11 -7.39 30.74
CA PHE A 16 -5.02 -6.98 29.67
C PHE A 16 -5.42 -5.49 29.58
N VAL A 17 -4.87 -4.86 28.55
CA VAL A 17 -5.11 -3.48 28.11
C VAL A 17 -6.58 -3.29 27.74
N ASN A 18 -7.31 -2.53 28.56
CA ASN A 18 -8.53 -1.84 28.15
C ASN A 18 -8.14 -0.58 27.36
N GLN A 19 -8.01 -0.71 26.05
CA GLN A 19 -8.16 0.41 25.12
C GLN A 19 -9.59 0.33 24.60
N ILE A 20 -10.35 1.42 24.68
CA ILE A 20 -11.44 1.86 23.77
C ILE A 20 -12.30 2.88 24.55
N GLN A 21 -11.83 4.13 24.52
CA GLN A 21 -12.66 5.31 24.34
C GLN A 21 -12.02 6.05 23.15
N GLY A 22 -12.82 6.53 22.21
CA GLY A 22 -12.41 7.09 20.92
C GLY A 22 -11.65 8.42 21.01
N ASN A 23 -10.51 8.43 21.69
CA ASN A 23 -9.39 9.28 21.37
C ASN A 23 -8.43 8.40 20.57
N TYR A 24 -8.48 8.49 19.24
CA TYR A 24 -7.38 7.99 18.42
C TYR A 24 -6.18 8.88 18.76
N ASN A 25 -5.39 8.45 19.73
CA ASN A 25 -4.16 9.13 20.09
C ASN A 25 -3.07 8.65 19.15
N LEU A 26 -2.23 9.59 18.74
CA LEU A 26 -1.06 9.26 17.95
C LEU A 26 -0.13 8.34 18.77
N PRO A 27 0.38 7.23 18.20
CA PRO A 27 1.34 6.37 18.88
C PRO A 27 2.55 7.16 19.38
N GLU A 28 3.05 6.82 20.57
CA GLU A 28 4.17 7.55 21.22
C GLU A 28 5.41 7.66 20.33
N GLU A 29 5.70 6.60 19.56
CA GLU A 29 6.82 6.52 18.60
C GLU A 29 6.72 7.57 17.47
N LEU A 30 5.51 8.03 17.15
CA LEU A 30 5.22 8.96 16.07
C LEU A 30 4.99 10.39 16.54
N ILE A 31 4.77 10.62 17.84
CA ILE A 31 4.54 11.97 18.41
C ILE A 31 5.66 12.94 18.00
N ARG A 32 6.92 12.47 18.00
CA ARG A 32 8.08 13.26 17.59
C ARG A 32 8.02 13.75 16.14
N CYS A 33 7.29 13.08 15.25
CA CYS A 33 7.16 13.45 13.84
C CYS A 33 6.27 14.67 13.60
N TYR A 34 5.52 15.05 14.63
CA TYR A 34 4.57 16.16 14.63
C TYR A 34 4.93 17.21 15.69
N ARG A 35 6.10 17.08 16.33
CA ARG A 35 6.67 18.04 17.27
C ARG A 35 7.90 18.70 16.68
N GLY A 36 7.93 20.03 16.72
CA GLY A 36 8.97 20.85 16.13
C GLY A 36 8.99 20.70 14.60
N ASN A 37 9.25 21.79 13.89
CA ASN A 37 9.38 21.78 12.44
C ASN A 37 10.61 20.96 11.95
N GLY A 38 11.27 20.15 12.79
CA GLY A 38 12.55 19.47 12.53
C GLY A 38 12.51 18.37 11.45
N THR A 39 11.37 18.18 10.79
CA THR A 39 11.20 17.26 9.66
C THR A 39 10.77 18.01 8.38
N LEU A 40 10.85 19.34 8.39
CA LEU A 40 10.49 20.19 7.25
C LEU A 40 11.64 21.18 6.93
N PRO A 41 12.03 21.32 5.66
CA PRO A 41 11.59 20.52 4.52
C PRO A 41 12.15 19.08 4.58
N GLY A 42 11.30 18.09 4.33
CA GLY A 42 11.72 16.69 4.22
C GLY A 42 12.41 16.38 2.88
N PRO A 43 13.06 15.21 2.76
CA PRO A 43 13.54 14.69 1.49
C PRO A 43 12.39 14.51 0.49
N PRO A 44 12.69 14.43 -0.82
CA PRO A 44 11.66 14.16 -1.82
C PRO A 44 11.04 12.77 -1.61
N HIS A 45 9.71 12.71 -1.63
CA HIS A 45 8.93 11.48 -1.52
C HIS A 45 8.92 10.75 -2.87
N THR A 46 10.02 10.10 -3.20
CA THR A 46 10.15 9.25 -4.40
C THR A 46 10.09 7.78 -4.02
N LEU A 47 9.69 6.92 -4.97
CA LEU A 47 9.76 5.47 -4.77
C LEU A 47 11.18 5.00 -4.43
N SER A 48 12.22 5.58 -5.05
CA SER A 48 13.62 5.25 -4.76
C SER A 48 13.97 5.50 -3.29
N PHE A 49 13.54 6.63 -2.73
CA PHE A 49 13.76 6.95 -1.33
C PHE A 49 13.03 5.97 -0.40
N LEU A 50 11.79 5.60 -0.73
CA LEU A 50 11.05 4.56 0.00
C LEU A 50 11.82 3.23 0.02
N LEU A 51 12.31 2.80 -1.15
CA LEU A 51 13.03 1.53 -1.31
C LEU A 51 14.32 1.53 -0.50
N GLU A 52 15.06 2.64 -0.45
CA GLU A 52 16.28 2.73 0.37
C GLU A 52 15.99 2.64 1.87
N LEU A 53 14.92 3.27 2.37
CA LEU A 53 14.50 3.13 3.77
C LEU A 53 14.13 1.68 4.11
N ILE A 54 13.37 1.01 3.24
CA ILE A 54 13.01 -0.41 3.40
C ILE A 54 14.24 -1.30 3.33
N ARG A 55 15.15 -1.07 2.36
CA ARG A 55 16.41 -1.82 2.23
C ARG A 55 17.31 -1.66 3.44
N LYS A 56 17.36 -0.48 4.05
CA LYS A 56 18.12 -0.24 5.27
C LYS A 56 17.62 -1.13 6.42
N ILE A 57 16.31 -1.27 6.59
CA ILE A 57 15.71 -2.19 7.56
C ILE A 57 16.08 -3.65 7.22
N GLU A 58 15.93 -4.06 5.96
CA GLU A 58 16.20 -5.44 5.52
C GLU A 58 17.69 -5.83 5.56
N ARG A 59 18.62 -4.88 5.38
CA ARG A 59 20.07 -5.11 5.46
C ARG A 59 20.53 -5.31 6.90
N ASN A 60 19.94 -4.58 7.85
CA ASN A 60 20.32 -4.65 9.25
C ASN A 60 19.80 -5.93 9.94
N ASN A 61 18.77 -6.58 9.39
CA ASN A 61 18.22 -7.81 9.95
C ASN A 61 17.99 -8.93 8.91
N PRO A 62 19.06 -9.42 8.25
CA PRO A 62 18.92 -10.22 7.02
C PRO A 62 18.48 -11.68 7.23
N THR A 63 18.55 -12.20 8.47
CA THR A 63 18.30 -13.61 8.78
C THR A 63 16.94 -13.88 9.40
N THR A 64 16.39 -12.94 10.15
CA THR A 64 15.12 -13.10 10.87
C THR A 64 13.94 -12.43 10.17
N LEU A 65 14.22 -11.49 9.28
CA LEU A 65 13.20 -10.65 8.68
C LEU A 65 12.59 -11.33 7.44
N ASP A 66 11.33 -11.71 7.59
CA ASP A 66 10.47 -12.23 6.53
C ASP A 66 9.65 -11.09 5.92
N ILE A 67 9.34 -11.16 4.62
CA ILE A 67 8.52 -10.15 3.92
C ILE A 67 7.16 -9.97 4.60
N ARG A 68 6.58 -11.07 5.10
CA ARG A 68 5.32 -11.07 5.84
C ARG A 68 5.41 -10.30 7.16
N LEU A 69 6.49 -10.50 7.91
CA LEU A 69 6.69 -9.80 9.18
C LEU A 69 6.94 -8.31 8.95
N LEU A 70 7.80 -7.96 7.98
CA LEU A 70 8.11 -6.56 7.69
C LEU A 70 6.89 -5.81 7.16
N SER A 71 6.16 -6.36 6.19
CA SER A 71 4.96 -5.71 5.64
C SER A 71 3.89 -5.49 6.71
N ALA A 72 3.64 -6.47 7.58
CA ALA A 72 2.72 -6.31 8.71
C ALA A 72 3.18 -5.22 9.70
N GLU A 73 4.44 -5.28 10.17
CA GLU A 73 4.96 -4.33 11.16
C GLU A 73 4.99 -2.88 10.64
N LEU A 74 5.31 -2.66 9.36
CA LEU A 74 5.23 -1.33 8.73
C LEU A 74 3.81 -0.76 8.83
N ILE A 75 2.79 -1.56 8.54
CA ILE A 75 1.39 -1.14 8.56
C ILE A 75 0.86 -0.96 9.98
N HIS A 76 1.20 -1.86 10.91
CA HIS A 76 0.69 -1.79 12.27
C HIS A 76 1.38 -0.73 13.13
N ARG A 77 2.65 -0.38 12.88
CA ARG A 77 3.40 0.56 13.73
C ARG A 77 3.63 1.91 13.08
N LEU A 78 3.91 1.94 11.77
CA LEU A 78 4.31 3.17 11.08
C LEU A 78 3.23 3.78 10.21
N ARG A 79 2.19 3.04 9.79
CA ARG A 79 1.06 3.63 9.07
C ARG A 79 -0.01 4.07 10.07
N VAL A 80 -0.48 5.31 9.98
CA VAL A 80 -1.65 5.82 10.72
C VAL A 80 -2.38 6.81 9.83
N ASP A 81 -3.48 6.37 9.21
CA ASP A 81 -4.19 7.20 8.24
C ASP A 81 -5.07 8.26 8.91
N GLY A 82 -5.41 9.32 8.16
CA GLY A 82 -6.32 10.38 8.58
C GLY A 82 -5.79 11.31 9.66
N ILE A 83 -4.46 11.47 9.78
CA ILE A 83 -3.87 12.46 10.67
C ILE A 83 -4.05 13.86 10.08
N GLU A 84 -4.73 14.72 10.84
CA GLU A 84 -5.02 16.11 10.44
C GLU A 84 -4.58 17.08 11.53
N LYS A 85 -4.29 18.32 11.11
CA LYS A 85 -4.02 19.42 12.03
C LYS A 85 -5.34 19.94 12.61
N VAL A 86 -5.42 20.00 13.93
CA VAL A 86 -6.58 20.55 14.64
C VAL A 86 -6.51 22.08 14.62
N PRO A 87 -7.51 22.78 14.07
CA PRO A 87 -7.51 24.23 14.03
C PRO A 87 -7.61 24.81 15.44
N GLY A 88 -6.85 25.88 15.70
CA GLY A 88 -6.88 26.60 16.99
C GLY A 88 -6.06 25.98 18.12
N VAL A 89 -5.42 24.83 17.90
CA VAL A 89 -4.49 24.23 18.87
C VAL A 89 -3.07 24.69 18.55
N ALA A 90 -2.44 25.38 19.50
CA ALA A 90 -1.02 25.71 19.42
C ALA A 90 -0.18 24.54 19.93
N GLU A 91 0.99 24.32 19.32
CA GLU A 91 1.95 23.34 19.80
C GLU A 91 2.54 23.80 21.14
N THR A 92 2.56 22.88 22.11
CA THR A 92 3.24 23.06 23.41
C THR A 92 4.06 21.80 23.72
N GLU A 93 4.89 21.85 24.76
CA GLU A 93 5.71 20.70 25.21
C GLU A 93 4.89 19.40 25.39
N TRP A 94 3.62 19.53 25.78
CA TRP A 94 2.74 18.40 26.11
C TRP A 94 1.65 18.13 25.08
N VAL A 95 1.42 19.05 24.13
CA VAL A 95 0.28 18.97 23.19
C VAL A 95 0.76 19.18 21.76
N THR A 96 0.50 18.19 20.90
CA THR A 96 0.67 18.30 19.45
C THR A 96 -0.62 18.78 18.79
N PRO A 97 -0.57 19.68 17.79
CA PRO A 97 -1.75 20.13 17.09
C PRO A 97 -2.24 19.12 16.03
N TYR A 98 -1.79 17.87 16.06
CA TYR A 98 -2.14 16.84 15.09
C TYR A 98 -2.83 15.67 15.78
N SER A 99 -3.86 15.12 15.12
CA SER A 99 -4.57 13.94 15.60
C SER A 99 -5.24 13.16 14.45
N PRO A 100 -5.33 11.83 14.55
CA PRO A 100 -6.12 11.00 13.63
C PRO A 100 -7.61 11.31 13.78
N ARG A 101 -8.12 12.19 12.91
CA ARG A 101 -9.52 12.65 12.89
C ARG A 101 -10.14 12.69 11.50
N GLY A 102 -9.34 12.47 10.46
CA GLY A 102 -9.80 12.50 9.08
C GLY A 102 -10.74 11.34 8.74
N ILE A 103 -11.36 11.47 7.57
CA ILE A 103 -12.33 10.51 7.02
C ILE A 103 -11.75 9.10 6.81
N MET A 104 -10.44 8.99 6.65
CA MET A 104 -9.73 7.72 6.41
C MET A 104 -9.55 6.87 7.69
N VAL A 105 -9.73 7.45 8.89
CA VAL A 105 -9.46 6.75 10.17
C VAL A 105 -10.31 5.50 10.37
N PRO A 106 -11.64 5.51 10.16
CA PRO A 106 -12.49 4.34 10.39
C PRO A 106 -12.17 3.18 9.44
N LYS A 107 -11.91 3.49 8.16
CA LYS A 107 -11.44 2.51 7.16
C LYS A 107 -10.14 1.88 7.62
N TYR A 108 -9.13 2.69 7.93
CA TYR A 108 -7.83 2.20 8.39
C TYR A 108 -7.93 1.33 9.65
N ALA A 109 -8.79 1.71 10.61
CA ALA A 109 -8.99 0.93 11.83
C ALA A 109 -9.52 -0.49 11.54
N LEU A 110 -10.44 -0.64 10.59
CA LEU A 110 -10.94 -1.93 10.13
C LEU A 110 -9.86 -2.74 9.38
N LEU A 111 -9.14 -2.09 8.46
CA LEU A 111 -8.07 -2.75 7.69
C LEU A 111 -6.94 -3.26 8.59
N ARG A 112 -6.60 -2.53 9.65
CA ARG A 112 -5.63 -2.96 10.67
C ARG A 112 -6.11 -4.18 11.48
N GLN A 113 -7.39 -4.51 11.47
CA GLN A 113 -7.90 -5.73 12.10
C GLN A 113 -7.96 -6.90 11.10
N LEU A 114 -8.28 -6.62 9.83
CA LEU A 114 -8.31 -7.60 8.74
C LEU A 114 -6.91 -8.09 8.34
N VAL A 115 -5.92 -7.22 8.39
CA VAL A 115 -4.51 -7.61 8.27
C VAL A 115 -4.03 -7.90 9.68
N SER A 116 -3.92 -9.18 10.02
CA SER A 116 -3.50 -9.60 11.36
C SER A 116 -2.03 -9.25 11.62
N ASN A 117 -1.71 -8.83 12.85
CA ASN A 117 -0.31 -8.65 13.23
C ASN A 117 0.39 -10.00 13.36
N VAL A 118 1.62 -10.08 12.86
CA VAL A 118 2.44 -11.28 12.88
C VAL A 118 3.21 -11.34 14.21
N PRO A 119 3.33 -12.50 14.87
CA PRO A 119 4.17 -12.62 16.05
C PRO A 119 5.63 -12.32 15.70
N GLY A 120 6.16 -11.27 16.31
CA GLY A 120 7.49 -10.73 16.06
C GLY A 120 7.45 -9.21 16.23
N ARG A 121 8.56 -8.59 16.61
CA ARG A 121 8.65 -7.13 16.72
C ARG A 121 9.92 -6.65 16.02
N ILE A 122 9.78 -5.61 15.21
CA ILE A 122 10.91 -4.94 14.58
C ILE A 122 11.17 -3.63 15.31
N ASP A 123 12.30 -3.49 15.99
CA ASP A 123 12.66 -2.24 16.65
C ASP A 123 13.23 -1.23 15.64
N PHE A 124 12.34 -0.43 15.02
CA PHE A 124 12.73 0.54 14.00
C PHE A 124 13.76 1.56 14.49
N ASP A 125 13.69 1.99 15.76
CA ASP A 125 14.66 2.92 16.35
C ASP A 125 16.09 2.37 16.41
N ALA A 126 16.28 1.06 16.34
CA ALA A 126 17.61 0.45 16.28
C ALA A 126 18.25 0.55 14.89
N PHE A 127 17.45 0.76 13.83
CA PHE A 127 17.90 0.69 12.44
C PHE A 127 17.78 2.03 11.71
N LEU A 128 16.77 2.81 12.06
CA LEU A 128 16.43 4.08 11.44
C LEU A 128 16.54 5.21 12.45
N THR A 129 17.00 6.36 11.98
CA THR A 129 16.99 7.59 12.76
C THR A 129 15.55 8.09 12.95
N PRO A 130 15.28 8.91 13.98
CA PRO A 130 13.97 9.54 14.16
C PRO A 130 13.46 10.26 12.91
N PHE A 131 14.36 10.93 12.19
CA PHE A 131 14.06 11.62 10.94
C PHE A 131 13.60 10.64 9.84
N GLU A 132 14.31 9.53 9.65
CA GLU A 132 13.96 8.49 8.67
C GLU A 132 12.62 7.83 9.01
N ILE A 133 12.36 7.56 10.29
CA ILE A 133 11.08 6.98 10.75
C ILE A 133 9.92 7.92 10.43
N CYS A 134 10.09 9.22 10.66
CA CYS A 134 9.05 10.20 10.36
C CYS A 134 8.78 10.33 8.86
N ASN A 135 9.81 10.28 8.02
CA ASN A 135 9.61 10.30 6.57
C ASN A 135 8.96 9.01 6.07
N LEU A 136 9.38 7.84 6.58
CA LEU A 136 8.74 6.57 6.26
C LEU A 136 7.25 6.58 6.67
N HIS A 137 6.94 7.06 7.88
CA HIS A 137 5.56 7.24 8.35
C HIS A 137 4.74 8.14 7.42
N ARG A 138 5.30 9.28 6.97
CA ARG A 138 4.64 10.23 6.05
C ARG A 138 4.39 9.67 4.66
N MET A 139 5.24 8.76 4.18
CA MET A 139 5.07 8.08 2.89
C MET A 139 4.08 6.91 2.98
N LEU A 140 3.91 6.31 4.16
CA LEU A 140 2.99 5.19 4.37
C LEU A 140 1.57 5.62 4.76
N SER A 141 1.44 6.74 5.46
CA SER A 141 0.17 7.17 6.07
C SER A 141 -0.64 8.07 5.16
N SER A 142 -1.80 7.59 4.73
CA SER A 142 -2.69 8.32 3.83
C SER A 142 -3.47 9.36 4.63
N SER A 143 -3.40 10.62 4.23
CA SER A 143 -4.16 11.71 4.84
C SER A 143 -4.23 12.91 3.91
N VAL A 144 -5.24 13.75 4.12
CA VAL A 144 -5.37 15.03 3.43
C VAL A 144 -5.30 16.14 4.47
N GLU A 145 -4.52 17.19 4.18
CA GLU A 145 -4.52 18.41 4.99
C GLU A 145 -5.46 19.43 4.34
N PRO A 146 -6.68 19.60 4.88
CA PRO A 146 -7.74 20.27 4.15
C PRO A 146 -7.74 21.79 4.32
N TYR A 147 -7.08 22.31 5.36
CA TYR A 147 -7.18 23.70 5.78
C TYR A 147 -6.25 24.64 5.04
N GLN A 148 -6.69 25.90 4.90
CA GLN A 148 -5.91 26.97 4.27
C GLN A 148 -4.58 27.25 4.99
N ARG A 149 -3.52 27.43 4.18
CA ARG A 149 -2.14 27.70 4.62
C ARG A 149 -1.65 29.13 4.39
N ASP A 150 -2.50 29.98 3.80
CA ASP A 150 -2.24 31.40 3.50
C ASP A 150 -1.11 31.68 2.47
N ASP A 151 -0.48 30.64 1.91
CA ASP A 151 0.56 30.70 0.86
C ASP A 151 0.05 30.22 -0.52
N GLU A 152 -1.22 29.83 -0.61
CA GLU A 152 -1.83 29.14 -1.76
C GLU A 152 -1.75 29.88 -3.09
N ARG A 153 -1.61 31.21 -3.07
CA ARG A 153 -1.44 32.00 -4.31
C ARG A 153 -0.15 31.69 -5.05
N VAL A 154 0.89 31.26 -4.33
CA VAL A 154 2.21 30.93 -4.88
C VAL A 154 2.36 29.42 -5.01
N THR A 155 1.82 28.67 -4.04
CA THR A 155 2.11 27.25 -3.89
C THR A 155 1.14 26.35 -4.67
N CYS A 156 -0.10 26.78 -4.94
CA CYS A 156 -1.05 25.95 -5.68
C CYS A 156 -0.66 25.86 -7.18
N PRO A 157 -0.61 24.65 -7.76
CA PRO A 157 -0.28 24.48 -9.16
C PRO A 157 -1.40 25.00 -10.07
N LEU A 158 -1.03 25.80 -11.07
CA LEU A 158 -1.98 26.36 -12.04
C LEU A 158 -2.68 25.30 -12.88
N THR A 159 -2.05 24.14 -13.09
CA THR A 159 -2.60 23.00 -13.84
C THR A 159 -3.83 22.37 -13.19
N LEU A 160 -4.05 22.63 -11.89
CA LEU A 160 -5.15 22.07 -11.12
C LEU A 160 -6.26 23.09 -10.78
N MET A 161 -6.16 24.30 -11.35
CA MET A 161 -7.16 25.36 -11.17
C MET A 161 -8.35 25.14 -12.09
N SER A 162 -9.57 25.42 -11.61
CA SER A 162 -10.75 25.37 -12.48
C SER A 162 -10.73 26.53 -13.49
N SER A 163 -11.18 26.28 -14.73
CA SER A 163 -11.36 27.31 -15.75
C SER A 163 -12.40 28.38 -15.34
N ASP A 164 -13.21 28.11 -14.32
CA ASP A 164 -14.32 28.97 -13.90
C ASP A 164 -13.90 30.22 -13.11
N GLY A 165 -12.59 30.45 -12.92
CA GLY A 165 -12.04 31.73 -12.46
C GLY A 165 -12.41 32.17 -11.03
N ASN A 166 -13.27 31.43 -10.34
CA ASN A 166 -13.64 31.70 -8.95
C ASN A 166 -12.59 31.12 -8.02
N ALA A 167 -11.58 31.93 -7.73
CA ALA A 167 -10.50 31.67 -6.78
C ALA A 167 -10.98 31.63 -5.31
N GLN A 168 -12.15 31.08 -5.00
CA GLN A 168 -12.58 30.88 -3.62
C GLN A 168 -12.88 29.41 -3.41
N ALA A 169 -12.34 28.84 -2.33
CA ALA A 169 -12.71 27.51 -1.89
C ALA A 169 -14.25 27.40 -1.85
N PRO A 170 -14.85 26.31 -2.34
CA PRO A 170 -16.30 26.21 -2.49
C PRO A 170 -17.02 26.60 -1.19
N TRP A 171 -17.88 27.62 -1.27
CA TRP A 171 -18.68 28.18 -0.16
C TRP A 171 -19.57 27.13 0.55
N ILE A 172 -19.75 25.96 -0.06
CA ILE A 172 -20.59 24.85 0.39
C ILE A 172 -20.05 24.18 1.67
N THR A 173 -18.79 24.40 2.03
CA THR A 173 -18.16 23.68 3.17
C THR A 173 -18.36 24.34 4.54
N GLN A 174 -18.98 25.52 4.60
CA GLN A 174 -19.48 26.06 5.87
C GLN A 174 -20.55 25.17 6.52
N ASN A 175 -21.20 24.29 5.76
CA ASN A 175 -22.29 23.45 6.28
C ASN A 175 -21.83 22.07 6.80
N LYS A 176 -20.61 21.61 6.49
CA LYS A 176 -20.03 20.42 7.16
C LYS A 176 -19.38 20.78 8.50
N SER A 177 -19.09 22.05 8.76
CA SER A 177 -18.75 22.56 10.10
C SER A 177 -19.93 23.30 10.73
N GLN A 178 -20.69 22.61 11.58
CA GLN A 178 -21.44 23.21 12.69
C GLN A 178 -22.52 24.26 12.31
N LYS A 179 -23.74 23.78 12.03
CA LYS A 179 -24.92 24.45 12.62
C LYS A 179 -25.08 23.97 14.06
N SER A 180 -24.13 24.32 14.95
CA SER A 180 -24.44 24.30 16.38
C SER A 180 -25.05 25.65 16.71
N ASN A 181 -26.33 25.65 17.06
CA ASN A 181 -27.16 26.83 17.29
C ASN A 181 -26.82 27.56 18.60
N SER A 182 -25.55 27.64 18.98
CA SER A 182 -25.12 28.30 20.21
C SER A 182 -23.87 29.14 19.99
N ASN A 183 -23.97 30.40 20.37
CA ASN A 183 -22.96 31.45 20.33
C ASN A 183 -21.69 31.10 21.12
N ARG A 184 -20.85 30.20 20.60
CA ARG A 184 -19.47 30.01 21.03
C ARG A 184 -18.58 29.88 19.80
N THR A 185 -17.66 30.84 19.68
CA THR A 185 -16.64 31.01 18.64
C THR A 185 -16.16 29.71 18.01
N THR A 186 -16.68 29.37 16.83
CA THR A 186 -16.21 28.27 16.02
C THR A 186 -15.07 28.80 15.15
N PHE A 187 -13.83 28.40 15.45
CA PHE A 187 -12.67 28.69 14.59
C PHE A 187 -12.77 27.84 13.31
N ALA A 188 -13.73 28.16 12.43
CA ALA A 188 -13.83 27.55 11.12
C ALA A 188 -12.73 28.13 10.23
N ARG A 189 -11.60 27.43 10.11
CA ARG A 189 -10.63 27.76 9.07
C ARG A 189 -11.22 27.36 7.72
N PRO A 190 -11.19 28.24 6.70
CA PRO A 190 -11.62 27.88 5.36
C PRO A 190 -10.79 26.71 4.83
N LEU A 191 -11.43 25.89 3.98
CA LEU A 191 -10.72 24.87 3.22
C LEU A 191 -9.72 25.53 2.26
N SER A 192 -8.59 24.85 2.08
CA SER A 192 -7.58 25.21 1.09
C SER A 192 -8.11 25.02 -0.32
N ARG A 193 -7.68 25.88 -1.26
CA ARG A 193 -7.95 25.68 -2.70
C ARG A 193 -7.26 24.44 -3.23
N CYS A 194 -6.06 24.17 -2.74
CA CYS A 194 -5.28 22.99 -3.06
C CYS A 194 -4.87 22.25 -1.77
N PRO A 195 -5.74 21.34 -1.28
CA PRO A 195 -5.41 20.49 -0.14
C PRO A 195 -4.13 19.68 -0.39
N LEU A 196 -3.38 19.42 0.68
CA LEU A 196 -2.16 18.59 0.56
C LEU A 196 -2.53 17.13 0.75
N GLU A 197 -2.11 16.30 -0.20
CA GLU A 197 -2.18 14.85 -0.09
C GLU A 197 -0.88 14.30 0.52
N ARG A 198 -1.01 13.49 1.57
CA ARG A 198 0.09 12.79 2.25
C ARG A 198 -0.05 11.28 2.03
N GLY A 199 1.04 10.54 2.28
CA GLY A 199 1.05 9.09 2.06
C GLY A 199 1.28 8.70 0.60
N THR A 200 1.81 9.61 -0.21
CA THR A 200 2.07 9.42 -1.64
C THR A 200 3.55 9.47 -1.96
N SER A 201 3.92 8.77 -3.02
CA SER A 201 5.27 8.75 -3.58
C SER A 201 5.24 8.94 -5.08
N HIS A 202 6.10 9.82 -5.56
CA HIS A 202 6.34 10.01 -6.98
C HIS A 202 7.12 8.83 -7.56
N THR A 203 6.62 8.29 -8.68
CA THR A 203 7.39 7.40 -9.55
C THR A 203 7.72 8.15 -10.83
N ALA A 204 8.88 7.88 -11.44
CA ALA A 204 9.34 8.63 -12.61
C ALA A 204 8.40 8.46 -13.81
N ASP A 205 8.05 7.21 -14.14
CA ASP A 205 7.33 6.89 -15.38
C ASP A 205 5.91 6.35 -15.14
N TYR A 206 5.59 5.91 -13.91
CA TYR A 206 4.40 5.11 -13.61
C TYR A 206 3.33 5.87 -12.81
N GLY A 207 3.39 7.21 -12.79
CA GLY A 207 2.46 8.06 -12.05
C GLY A 207 2.72 8.11 -10.54
N THR A 208 1.81 8.72 -9.79
CA THR A 208 1.94 8.81 -8.33
C THR A 208 1.20 7.65 -7.67
N ILE A 209 1.83 7.04 -6.67
CA ILE A 209 1.24 5.90 -5.94
C ILE A 209 1.11 6.24 -4.46
N ALA A 210 0.14 5.62 -3.78
CA ALA A 210 0.08 5.52 -2.32
C ALA A 210 0.76 4.22 -1.84
N PRO A 211 2.04 4.25 -1.41
CA PRO A 211 2.77 3.02 -1.08
C PRO A 211 2.20 2.29 0.14
N GLY A 212 1.59 3.03 1.06
CA GLY A 212 0.89 2.46 2.20
C GLY A 212 -0.17 1.45 1.76
N ALA A 213 -1.00 1.80 0.78
CA ALA A 213 -2.05 0.94 0.23
C ALA A 213 -1.46 -0.31 -0.45
N VAL A 214 -0.40 -0.14 -1.24
CA VAL A 214 0.31 -1.25 -1.89
C VAL A 214 0.89 -2.23 -0.87
N ILE A 215 1.62 -1.74 0.15
CA ILE A 215 2.24 -2.58 1.17
C ILE A 215 1.19 -3.29 2.03
N MET A 216 0.07 -2.62 2.33
CA MET A 216 -1.05 -3.24 3.04
C MET A 216 -1.69 -4.36 2.22
N SER A 217 -1.86 -4.15 0.91
CA SER A 217 -2.37 -5.19 0.01
C SER A 217 -1.41 -6.39 -0.10
N ILE A 218 -0.10 -6.15 -0.15
CA ILE A 218 0.91 -7.22 -0.12
C ILE A 218 0.83 -7.99 1.21
N ALA A 219 0.70 -7.30 2.34
CA ALA A 219 0.55 -7.93 3.66
C ALA A 219 -0.71 -8.80 3.72
N ALA A 220 -1.84 -8.31 3.19
CA ALA A 220 -3.08 -9.07 3.08
C ALA A 220 -2.93 -10.32 2.20
N GLY A 221 -2.25 -10.19 1.06
CA GLY A 221 -1.97 -11.33 0.16
C GLY A 221 -1.09 -12.40 0.82
N LEU A 222 -0.06 -12.00 1.57
CA LEU A 222 0.82 -12.93 2.30
C LEU A 222 0.11 -13.63 3.47
N MET A 223 -1.01 -13.08 3.93
CA MET A 223 -1.83 -13.60 5.01
C MET A 223 -3.30 -13.56 4.60
N PRO A 224 -3.71 -14.38 3.62
CA PRO A 224 -5.07 -14.34 3.10
C PRO A 224 -6.04 -14.78 4.21
N GLN A 225 -7.04 -13.95 4.48
CA GLN A 225 -8.04 -14.18 5.52
C GLN A 225 -9.42 -13.81 5.00
N ASN A 226 -10.38 -14.70 5.26
CA ASN A 226 -11.80 -14.43 5.08
C ASN A 226 -12.41 -14.31 6.47
N VAL A 227 -12.64 -13.07 6.92
CA VAL A 227 -13.17 -12.82 8.26
C VAL A 227 -14.67 -12.60 8.17
N ARG A 228 -15.41 -13.20 9.08
CA ARG A 228 -16.87 -13.06 9.14
C ARG A 228 -17.24 -11.68 9.66
N ILE A 229 -18.25 -11.06 9.04
CA ILE A 229 -18.77 -9.75 9.46
C ILE A 229 -19.20 -9.77 10.94
N SER A 230 -19.81 -10.86 11.39
CA SER A 230 -20.25 -11.05 12.78
C SER A 230 -19.12 -10.87 13.81
N GLU A 231 -17.89 -11.29 13.49
CA GLU A 231 -16.76 -11.22 14.42
C GLU A 231 -16.35 -9.77 14.70
N PHE A 232 -16.33 -8.91 13.67
CA PHE A 232 -16.06 -7.48 13.82
C PHE A 232 -17.13 -6.76 14.62
N VAL A 233 -18.40 -7.05 14.33
CA VAL A 233 -19.52 -6.36 14.96
C VAL A 233 -19.58 -6.63 16.47
N THR A 234 -19.16 -7.82 16.94
CA THR A 234 -19.06 -8.09 18.39
C THR A 234 -18.08 -7.16 19.11
N ALA A 235 -16.99 -6.76 18.45
CA ALA A 235 -15.96 -5.90 19.03
C ALA A 235 -16.40 -4.41 19.11
N TYR A 236 -17.31 -3.99 18.22
CA TYR A 236 -17.73 -2.59 18.07
C TYR A 236 -19.08 -2.26 18.71
N ARG A 237 -19.53 -3.04 19.71
CA ARG A 237 -20.83 -2.86 20.40
C ARG A 237 -20.94 -1.47 21.08
N LYS A 238 -21.30 -0.44 20.31
CA LYS A 238 -21.59 0.90 20.82
C LYS A 238 -22.93 0.88 21.55
N LYS A 239 -22.99 1.52 22.71
CA LYS A 239 -24.12 1.51 23.64
C LYS A 239 -25.23 2.53 23.32
N ASN A 240 -25.09 3.34 22.27
CA ASN A 240 -25.97 4.50 22.05
C ASN A 240 -26.75 4.39 20.72
N PRO A 241 -28.07 4.64 20.73
CA PRO A 241 -28.87 4.75 19.52
C PRO A 241 -28.44 5.98 18.70
N TYR A 242 -28.49 5.86 17.37
CA TYR A 242 -28.14 6.91 16.42
C TYR A 242 -29.40 7.53 15.81
N GLU A 243 -29.29 8.81 15.46
CA GLU A 243 -30.35 9.61 14.85
C GLU A 243 -30.23 9.46 13.31
N ASN A 244 -31.28 8.96 12.66
CA ASN A 244 -31.31 8.88 11.19
C ASN A 244 -31.37 10.29 10.61
N LEU A 245 -30.39 10.66 9.76
CA LEU A 245 -30.33 12.02 9.21
C LEU A 245 -31.45 12.33 8.21
N GLU A 246 -32.07 11.30 7.62
CA GLU A 246 -33.16 11.45 6.64
C GLU A 246 -34.53 11.62 7.31
N THR A 247 -34.77 10.94 8.44
CA THR A 247 -36.09 10.93 9.10
C THR A 247 -36.12 11.59 10.48
N MET A 248 -34.96 11.94 11.04
CA MET A 248 -34.79 12.38 12.44
C MET A 248 -35.30 11.37 13.49
N ASP A 249 -35.58 10.12 13.08
CA ASP A 249 -36.03 9.07 14.00
C ASP A 249 -34.85 8.32 14.62
N MET A 250 -35.04 7.86 15.86
CA MET A 250 -34.12 6.93 16.51
C MET A 250 -34.27 5.54 15.87
N ALA A 251 -33.29 5.13 15.06
CA ALA A 251 -33.27 3.77 14.51
C ALA A 251 -32.75 2.76 15.54
N ASP A 252 -33.51 1.69 15.76
CA ASP A 252 -33.07 0.51 16.52
C ASP A 252 -32.00 -0.25 15.71
N THR A 253 -30.74 0.11 15.92
CA THR A 253 -29.56 -0.62 15.38
C THR A 253 -29.53 -2.08 15.80
N ARG A 254 -30.28 -2.46 16.84
CA ARG A 254 -30.35 -3.84 17.38
C ARG A 254 -30.85 -4.86 16.37
N LYS A 255 -31.87 -4.53 15.55
CA LYS A 255 -32.40 -5.45 14.52
C LYS A 255 -31.42 -5.63 13.37
N GLN A 256 -30.72 -4.56 12.97
CA GLN A 256 -29.69 -4.62 11.96
C GLN A 256 -28.45 -5.40 12.45
N LEU A 257 -28.08 -5.21 13.71
CA LEU A 257 -27.04 -6.01 14.39
C LEU A 257 -27.42 -7.50 14.42
N GLU A 258 -28.66 -7.83 14.80
CA GLU A 258 -29.16 -9.22 14.78
C GLU A 258 -29.11 -9.82 13.37
N LYS A 259 -29.47 -9.04 12.34
CA LYS A 259 -29.35 -9.46 10.94
C LYS A 259 -27.90 -9.70 10.51
N LEU A 260 -26.98 -8.80 10.87
CA LEU A 260 -25.56 -8.99 10.58
C LEU A 260 -24.94 -10.16 11.35
N PHE A 261 -25.33 -10.37 12.60
CA PHE A 261 -24.90 -11.54 13.37
C PHE A 261 -25.44 -12.84 12.79
N ALA A 262 -26.62 -12.81 12.15
CA ALA A 262 -27.18 -13.94 11.43
C ALA A 262 -26.56 -14.12 10.03
N SER A 263 -25.93 -13.08 9.47
CA SER A 263 -25.27 -13.16 8.16
C SER A 263 -24.02 -14.04 8.25
N LEU A 264 -23.88 -14.98 7.31
CA LEU A 264 -22.69 -15.82 7.14
C LEU A 264 -21.68 -15.17 6.20
N GLU A 265 -21.82 -13.88 5.94
CA GLU A 265 -21.02 -13.17 4.95
C GLU A 265 -19.60 -12.92 5.48
N SER A 266 -18.63 -13.24 4.62
CA SER A 266 -17.21 -13.01 4.86
C SER A 266 -16.65 -12.02 3.87
N ILE A 267 -15.68 -11.24 4.33
CA ILE A 267 -14.94 -10.27 3.51
C ILE A 267 -13.55 -10.83 3.21
N ASP A 268 -13.15 -10.73 1.95
CA ASP A 268 -11.81 -11.05 1.50
C ASP A 268 -10.86 -9.89 1.83
N ASN A 269 -9.88 -10.15 2.70
CA ASN A 269 -8.95 -9.11 3.14
C ASN A 269 -8.10 -8.53 2.00
N MET A 270 -7.88 -9.27 0.90
CA MET A 270 -7.14 -8.76 -0.27
C MET A 270 -7.95 -7.70 -1.01
N TYR A 271 -9.27 -7.89 -1.16
CA TYR A 271 -10.15 -6.91 -1.77
C TYR A 271 -10.32 -5.70 -0.85
N ALA A 272 -10.51 -5.92 0.45
CA ALA A 272 -10.66 -4.86 1.43
C ALA A 272 -9.41 -3.96 1.53
N ALA A 273 -8.22 -4.54 1.61
CA ALA A 273 -6.95 -3.82 1.68
C ALA A 273 -6.54 -3.13 0.36
N GLY A 274 -7.04 -3.65 -0.77
CA GLY A 274 -6.89 -3.05 -2.09
C GLY A 274 -8.00 -2.04 -2.39
N LEU A 275 -8.80 -2.31 -3.42
CA LEU A 275 -9.78 -1.35 -3.96
C LEU A 275 -11.07 -1.24 -3.15
N ALA A 276 -11.55 -2.32 -2.52
CA ALA A 276 -12.89 -2.33 -1.94
C ALA A 276 -13.01 -1.38 -0.74
N GLY A 277 -11.95 -1.23 0.06
CA GLY A 277 -11.93 -0.32 1.20
C GLY A 277 -12.04 1.16 0.81
N ASP A 278 -11.29 1.58 -0.21
CA ASP A 278 -11.32 2.97 -0.70
C ASP A 278 -12.64 3.29 -1.40
N LEU A 279 -13.15 2.36 -2.23
CA LEU A 279 -14.46 2.51 -2.86
C LEU A 279 -15.59 2.55 -1.82
N ALA A 280 -15.47 1.78 -0.74
CA ALA A 280 -16.44 1.81 0.35
C ALA A 280 -16.46 3.16 1.09
N GLU A 281 -15.30 3.79 1.26
CA GLU A 281 -15.20 5.14 1.82
C GLU A 281 -15.97 6.16 0.97
N VAL A 282 -15.79 6.10 -0.36
CA VAL A 282 -16.56 6.92 -1.31
C VAL A 282 -18.07 6.67 -1.18
N CYS A 283 -18.48 5.40 -1.17
CA CYS A 283 -19.90 5.03 -1.07
C CYS A 283 -20.53 5.56 0.22
N LEU A 284 -19.82 5.46 1.35
CA LEU A 284 -20.33 5.87 2.64
C LEU A 284 -20.43 7.39 2.78
N TYR A 285 -19.38 8.12 2.37
CA TYR A 285 -19.31 9.57 2.64
C TYR A 285 -19.89 10.43 1.52
N GLN A 286 -19.82 9.98 0.27
CA GLN A 286 -20.39 10.71 -0.86
C GLN A 286 -21.78 10.22 -1.26
N GLY A 287 -22.02 8.92 -1.16
CA GLY A 287 -23.23 8.25 -1.61
C GLY A 287 -24.55 8.81 -1.04
N PRO A 288 -24.69 9.05 0.27
CA PRO A 288 -25.93 9.59 0.83
C PRO A 288 -26.32 10.96 0.25
N ALA A 289 -25.33 11.77 -0.16
CA ALA A 289 -25.56 13.11 -0.69
C ALA A 289 -25.69 13.17 -2.22
N LEU A 290 -24.98 12.29 -2.94
CA LEU A 290 -24.90 12.30 -4.42
C LEU A 290 -25.63 11.14 -5.09
N VAL A 291 -26.05 10.15 -4.29
CA VAL A 291 -26.65 8.90 -4.75
C VAL A 291 -25.74 8.19 -5.75
N LYS A 292 -25.93 8.38 -7.06
CA LYS A 292 -25.12 7.75 -8.12
C LYS A 292 -24.03 8.64 -8.70
N ASP A 293 -24.11 9.95 -8.51
CA ASP A 293 -23.21 10.92 -9.14
C ASP A 293 -21.95 11.17 -8.29
N VAL A 294 -21.34 10.09 -7.78
CA VAL A 294 -20.13 10.15 -6.95
C VAL A 294 -18.91 10.60 -7.75
N VAL A 295 -17.96 11.23 -7.06
CA VAL A 295 -16.69 11.69 -7.62
C VAL A 295 -15.58 10.76 -7.13
N VAL A 296 -14.87 10.14 -8.07
CA VAL A 296 -13.77 9.21 -7.81
C VAL A 296 -12.53 9.72 -8.54
N GLY A 297 -11.35 9.56 -7.94
CA GLY A 297 -10.07 9.86 -8.60
C GLY A 297 -9.78 11.34 -8.71
N LEU A 298 -9.84 12.05 -7.58
CA LEU A 298 -9.44 13.45 -7.53
C LEU A 298 -7.98 13.60 -7.96
N ALA A 299 -7.74 14.43 -8.98
CA ALA A 299 -6.41 14.64 -9.55
C ALA A 299 -5.48 15.39 -8.59
N GLY A 300 -4.20 15.03 -8.61
CA GLY A 300 -3.15 15.70 -7.85
C GLY A 300 -1.86 15.96 -8.63
N SER A 301 -1.13 17.00 -8.24
CA SER A 301 0.12 17.42 -8.86
C SER A 301 1.18 17.68 -7.79
N TRP A 302 2.43 17.32 -8.11
CA TRP A 302 3.56 17.63 -7.25
C TRP A 302 3.99 19.08 -7.39
N ASN A 303 4.61 19.61 -6.33
CA ASN A 303 5.26 20.92 -6.34
C ASN A 303 6.41 21.01 -7.35
N ASP A 304 7.11 19.89 -7.54
CA ASP A 304 8.31 19.77 -8.36
C ASP A 304 8.41 18.33 -8.86
N THR A 305 8.87 18.14 -10.10
CA THR A 305 9.10 16.83 -10.71
C THR A 305 10.42 16.19 -10.27
N TYR A 306 11.45 17.00 -10.00
CA TYR A 306 12.77 16.54 -9.54
C TYR A 306 12.82 16.38 -8.03
N LEU A 307 12.19 17.31 -7.31
CA LEU A 307 12.11 17.32 -5.85
C LEU A 307 10.67 17.26 -5.33
N PRO A 308 9.94 16.16 -5.60
CA PRO A 308 8.55 16.00 -5.18
C PRO A 308 8.47 15.89 -3.66
N ARG A 309 8.10 16.98 -2.98
CA ARG A 309 8.01 17.07 -1.50
C ARG A 309 6.58 17.23 -1.02
N ALA A 310 5.75 17.87 -1.84
CA ALA A 310 4.36 18.15 -1.52
C ALA A 310 3.49 17.85 -2.73
N ARG A 311 2.41 17.12 -2.51
CA ARG A 311 1.40 16.82 -3.52
C ARG A 311 0.13 17.61 -3.22
N TYR A 312 -0.33 18.37 -4.19
CA TYR A 312 -1.51 19.22 -4.10
C TYR A 312 -2.67 18.60 -4.86
N LEU A 313 -3.86 18.65 -4.28
CA LEU A 313 -5.10 18.18 -4.89
C LEU A 313 -5.80 19.30 -5.67
N ALA A 314 -6.65 18.91 -6.61
CA ALA A 314 -7.36 19.82 -7.49
C ALA A 314 -8.39 20.72 -6.79
N GLU A 315 -8.62 21.92 -7.33
CA GLU A 315 -9.55 22.91 -6.77
C GLU A 315 -11.01 22.44 -6.83
N THR A 316 -11.35 21.57 -7.78
CA THR A 316 -12.69 20.99 -7.96
C THR A 316 -13.08 19.96 -6.91
N HIS A 317 -12.29 19.81 -5.83
CA HIS A 317 -12.50 18.81 -4.79
C HIS A 317 -13.82 18.95 -4.03
N ALA A 318 -14.36 20.16 -3.84
CA ALA A 318 -15.63 20.40 -3.15
C ALA A 318 -15.78 19.70 -1.77
N GLY A 319 -14.67 19.47 -1.07
CA GLY A 319 -14.64 18.74 0.20
C GLY A 319 -14.75 17.21 0.07
N ARG A 320 -14.46 16.66 -1.12
CA ARG A 320 -14.53 15.24 -1.48
C ARG A 320 -13.15 14.77 -1.95
N TRP A 321 -12.48 13.98 -1.12
CA TRP A 321 -11.15 13.43 -1.37
C TRP A 321 -11.03 12.02 -0.78
N GLU A 322 -12.16 11.31 -0.71
CA GLU A 322 -12.27 9.94 -0.22
C GLU A 322 -11.47 8.94 -1.07
N MET A 323 -11.25 9.26 -2.37
CA MET A 323 -10.40 8.47 -3.28
C MET A 323 -9.69 9.38 -4.28
N THR A 324 -8.36 9.42 -4.21
CA THR A 324 -7.51 10.20 -5.14
C THR A 324 -7.02 9.37 -6.32
N ASP A 325 -6.44 10.04 -7.33
CA ASP A 325 -5.77 9.37 -8.45
C ASP A 325 -4.62 8.45 -8.00
N SER A 326 -3.90 8.83 -6.94
CA SER A 326 -2.78 8.05 -6.40
C SER A 326 -3.24 6.76 -5.72
N GLU A 327 -4.40 6.79 -5.06
CA GLU A 327 -5.06 5.64 -4.46
C GLU A 327 -5.66 4.71 -5.54
N ILE A 328 -6.17 5.25 -6.66
CA ILE A 328 -6.59 4.43 -7.82
C ILE A 328 -5.41 3.59 -8.33
N LEU A 329 -4.28 4.23 -8.65
CA LEU A 329 -3.11 3.53 -9.19
C LEU A 329 -2.57 2.51 -8.19
N ALA A 330 -2.42 2.92 -6.92
CA ALA A 330 -1.95 2.03 -5.86
C ALA A 330 -2.92 0.89 -5.54
N GLY A 331 -4.24 1.10 -5.68
CA GLY A 331 -5.25 0.08 -5.45
C GLY A 331 -5.26 -1.00 -6.53
N ILE A 332 -5.09 -0.61 -7.80
CA ILE A 332 -4.91 -1.54 -8.93
C ILE A 332 -3.63 -2.37 -8.72
N ASP A 333 -2.52 -1.69 -8.43
CA ASP A 333 -1.22 -2.34 -8.17
C ASP A 333 -1.27 -3.26 -6.95
N GLY A 334 -1.88 -2.78 -5.87
CA GLY A 334 -2.03 -3.50 -4.61
C GLY A 334 -2.85 -4.77 -4.77
N LEU A 335 -4.00 -4.69 -5.44
CA LEU A 335 -4.84 -5.85 -5.69
C LEU A 335 -4.09 -6.91 -6.52
N PHE A 336 -3.38 -6.50 -7.57
CA PHE A 336 -2.57 -7.42 -8.36
C PHE A 336 -1.43 -8.05 -7.57
N LEU A 337 -0.64 -7.23 -6.87
CA LEU A 337 0.50 -7.70 -6.08
C LEU A 337 0.07 -8.60 -4.92
N SER A 338 -1.11 -8.38 -4.33
CA SER A 338 -1.66 -9.27 -3.29
C SER A 338 -1.88 -10.70 -3.79
N GLN A 339 -2.24 -10.87 -5.07
CA GLN A 339 -2.48 -12.17 -5.69
C GLN A 339 -1.18 -12.84 -6.17
N GLN A 340 -0.22 -12.05 -6.65
CA GLN A 340 1.04 -12.56 -7.21
C GLN A 340 2.11 -12.82 -6.15
N THR A 341 2.25 -11.94 -5.16
CA THR A 341 3.32 -12.02 -4.15
C THR A 341 3.34 -13.36 -3.38
N PRO A 342 2.19 -13.97 -2.99
CA PRO A 342 2.19 -15.27 -2.33
C PRO A 342 2.74 -16.39 -3.21
N GLN A 343 2.54 -16.31 -4.53
CA GLN A 343 3.10 -17.28 -5.47
C GLN A 343 4.60 -17.10 -5.61
N LEU A 344 5.06 -15.85 -5.73
CA LEU A 344 6.48 -15.50 -5.79
C LEU A 344 7.20 -15.94 -4.52
N TYR A 345 6.62 -15.68 -3.35
CA TYR A 345 7.12 -16.06 -2.04
C TYR A 345 7.32 -17.58 -1.89
N LYS A 346 6.40 -18.39 -2.42
CA LYS A 346 6.53 -19.86 -2.41
C LYS A 346 7.64 -20.36 -3.32
N ARG A 347 7.89 -19.69 -4.45
CA ARG A 347 8.88 -20.11 -5.46
C ARG A 347 10.30 -19.64 -5.11
N LEU A 348 10.43 -18.38 -4.71
CA LEU A 348 11.68 -17.69 -4.41
C LEU A 348 12.04 -17.81 -2.92
N ARG A 349 13.23 -18.33 -2.62
CA ARG A 349 13.73 -18.34 -1.25
C ARG A 349 14.21 -16.93 -0.89
N ARG A 350 13.80 -16.42 0.27
CA ARG A 350 14.23 -15.13 0.84
C ARG A 350 13.86 -13.91 -0.04
N LEU A 351 12.66 -13.93 -0.62
CA LEU A 351 12.10 -12.77 -1.29
C LEU A 351 11.88 -11.62 -0.29
N ARG A 352 12.36 -10.43 -0.63
CA ARG A 352 12.27 -9.22 0.21
C ARG A 352 11.19 -8.27 -0.29
N LEU A 353 10.68 -7.41 0.60
CA LEU A 353 9.64 -6.44 0.23
C LEU A 353 10.18 -5.42 -0.77
N SER A 354 11.38 -4.91 -0.53
CA SER A 354 12.04 -3.96 -1.44
C SER A 354 12.20 -4.53 -2.84
N GLN A 355 12.51 -5.83 -2.96
CA GLN A 355 12.68 -6.50 -4.25
C GLN A 355 11.36 -6.63 -5.02
N VAL A 356 10.25 -6.95 -4.35
CA VAL A 356 8.94 -7.04 -5.00
C VAL A 356 8.53 -5.68 -5.57
N LEU A 357 8.65 -4.63 -4.75
CA LEU A 357 8.32 -3.26 -5.17
C LEU A 357 9.24 -2.80 -6.30
N GLU A 358 10.55 -3.03 -6.19
CA GLU A 358 11.51 -2.69 -7.24
C GLU A 358 11.22 -3.43 -8.55
N MET A 359 11.00 -4.75 -8.52
CA MET A 359 10.73 -5.51 -9.75
C MET A 359 9.48 -4.98 -10.46
N TYR A 360 8.39 -4.74 -9.72
CA TYR A 360 7.12 -4.34 -10.29
C TYR A 360 7.13 -2.92 -10.89
N TYR A 361 7.76 -1.97 -10.20
CA TYR A 361 7.91 -0.58 -10.67
C TYR A 361 9.18 -0.35 -11.48
N SER A 362 9.88 -1.41 -11.91
CA SER A 362 11.03 -1.30 -12.80
C SER A 362 10.64 -1.55 -14.25
N ASP A 363 11.43 -1.01 -15.16
CA ASP A 363 11.32 -1.23 -16.61
C ASP A 363 11.45 -2.72 -16.99
N ARG A 364 12.12 -3.51 -16.14
CA ARG A 364 12.36 -4.95 -16.35
C ARG A 364 11.19 -5.84 -15.97
N GLY A 365 10.34 -5.40 -15.04
CA GLY A 365 9.24 -6.20 -14.52
C GLY A 365 9.65 -7.41 -13.66
N ILE A 366 8.64 -8.14 -13.22
CA ILE A 366 8.79 -9.41 -12.49
C ILE A 366 9.21 -10.52 -13.47
N PRO A 367 10.35 -11.20 -13.28
CA PRO A 367 10.85 -12.18 -14.24
C PRO A 367 10.15 -13.55 -14.09
N VAL A 368 8.87 -13.63 -14.46
CA VAL A 368 8.01 -14.82 -14.27
C VAL A 368 8.59 -16.07 -14.93
N THR A 369 9.06 -15.98 -16.17
CA THR A 369 9.65 -17.10 -16.93
C THR A 369 10.91 -17.67 -16.28
N ALA A 370 11.80 -16.80 -15.79
CA ALA A 370 13.01 -17.22 -15.06
C ALA A 370 12.64 -17.92 -13.74
N ILE A 371 11.59 -17.44 -13.07
CA ILE A 371 11.10 -18.05 -11.82
C ILE A 371 10.50 -19.44 -12.09
N GLU A 372 9.77 -19.60 -13.19
CA GLU A 372 9.17 -20.88 -13.59
C GLU A 372 10.22 -21.93 -13.91
N THR A 373 11.23 -21.58 -14.71
CA THR A 373 12.33 -22.50 -15.06
C THR A 373 13.11 -22.99 -13.82
N ILE A 374 13.34 -22.12 -12.83
CA ILE A 374 13.94 -22.51 -11.54
C ILE A 374 13.05 -23.50 -10.78
N SER A 375 11.73 -23.30 -10.80
CA SER A 375 10.78 -24.20 -10.14
C SER A 375 10.75 -25.58 -10.79
N HIS A 376 10.81 -25.64 -12.13
CA HIS A 376 10.87 -26.89 -12.89
C HIS A 376 12.16 -27.67 -12.59
N ARG A 377 13.32 -26.99 -12.53
CA ARG A 377 14.59 -27.63 -12.15
C ARG A 377 14.53 -28.26 -10.75
N ARG A 378 13.83 -27.64 -9.79
CA ARG A 378 13.66 -28.24 -8.44
C ARG A 378 12.78 -29.48 -8.43
N ARG A 379 11.71 -29.52 -9.24
CA ARG A 379 10.86 -30.72 -9.35
C ARG A 379 11.62 -31.91 -9.94
N VAL A 380 12.49 -31.66 -10.91
CA VAL A 380 13.33 -32.69 -11.53
C VAL A 380 14.42 -33.19 -10.57
N GLY A 381 14.98 -32.31 -9.72
CA GLY A 381 16.05 -32.65 -8.77
C GLY A 381 15.65 -33.45 -7.52
N LEU A 382 14.35 -33.68 -7.27
CA LEU A 382 13.85 -34.46 -6.13
C LEU A 382 13.42 -35.90 -6.51
N GLY A 383 13.57 -36.30 -7.77
CA GLY A 383 13.08 -37.58 -8.32
C GLY A 383 14.14 -38.63 -8.66
N GLN A 384 15.44 -38.38 -8.49
CA GLN A 384 16.47 -39.39 -8.77
C GLN A 384 17.56 -39.40 -7.71
N GLY A 385 17.64 -40.51 -6.96
CA GLY A 385 18.74 -40.76 -6.04
C GLY A 385 18.45 -41.73 -4.89
N LYS A 386 17.69 -42.80 -5.12
CA LYS A 386 17.69 -43.96 -4.20
C LYS A 386 18.64 -45.01 -4.81
N PRO A 387 19.90 -45.15 -4.36
CA PRO A 387 20.74 -46.23 -4.84
C PRO A 387 20.16 -47.56 -4.33
N ARG A 388 19.77 -48.43 -5.26
CA ARG A 388 19.41 -49.82 -4.97
C ARG A 388 20.64 -50.52 -4.39
N THR A 389 20.60 -50.84 -3.11
CA THR A 389 21.50 -51.79 -2.46
C THR A 389 21.21 -53.19 -3.01
N GLY A 390 22.10 -53.68 -3.88
CA GLY A 390 22.18 -55.10 -4.26
C GLY A 390 22.86 -55.91 -3.15
N GLY A 391 22.32 -57.09 -2.85
CA GLY A 391 22.84 -58.04 -1.87
C GLY A 391 24.14 -58.74 -2.31
N PRO A 392 24.76 -59.53 -1.41
CA PRO A 392 26.18 -59.89 -1.47
C PRO A 392 26.47 -61.32 -1.97
N MET A 393 27.70 -61.54 -2.43
CA MET A 393 28.54 -62.77 -2.52
C MET A 393 29.41 -62.70 -3.78
N SER A 394 30.64 -63.21 -3.90
CA SER A 394 31.69 -63.67 -2.98
C SER A 394 32.96 -63.85 -3.86
N GLN A 395 34.13 -63.61 -3.25
CA GLN A 395 35.41 -64.32 -3.41
C GLN A 395 36.05 -64.62 -4.80
N SER A 396 37.19 -63.93 -5.01
CA SER A 396 38.55 -64.50 -5.11
C SER A 396 39.16 -64.95 -6.46
N SER A 397 40.51 -64.89 -6.45
CA SER A 397 41.54 -65.41 -7.38
C SER A 397 41.94 -64.48 -8.54
N MET A 398 43.12 -63.85 -8.49
CA MET A 398 44.48 -64.34 -8.84
C MET A 398 44.74 -64.36 -10.36
N GLY A 399 45.77 -63.63 -10.80
CA GLY A 399 46.32 -63.71 -12.15
C GLY A 399 47.41 -62.67 -12.39
N LYS A 400 48.62 -63.16 -12.65
CA LYS A 400 49.94 -62.51 -12.60
C LYS A 400 50.44 -62.13 -14.01
N GLU A 401 51.49 -61.31 -14.02
CA GLU A 401 52.62 -61.28 -15.00
C GLU A 401 52.34 -60.69 -16.40
N ARG A 402 53.27 -60.01 -17.11
CA ARG A 402 54.58 -59.36 -16.85
C ARG A 402 55.00 -58.65 -18.15
N GLU A 403 55.63 -57.48 -18.02
CA GLU A 403 56.69 -56.82 -18.83
C GLU A 403 56.83 -57.05 -20.35
N GLN A 404 56.85 -55.95 -21.14
CA GLN A 404 58.04 -55.60 -21.97
C GLN A 404 58.05 -54.13 -22.44
N MET A 405 59.24 -53.52 -22.33
CA MET A 405 59.66 -52.19 -22.81
C MET A 405 59.85 -52.20 -24.35
N ASP A 406 59.56 -51.09 -25.06
CA ASP A 406 60.63 -50.20 -25.58
C ASP A 406 60.09 -48.90 -26.23
N ASP A 407 60.90 -47.86 -26.02
CA ASP A 407 61.18 -46.61 -26.72
C ASP A 407 60.13 -45.53 -27.14
N GLY A 408 60.28 -44.35 -26.50
CA GLY A 408 60.75 -43.18 -27.23
C GLY A 408 59.79 -42.33 -28.07
N ARG A 409 58.88 -41.56 -27.43
CA ARG A 409 58.68 -40.12 -27.72
C ARG A 409 57.66 -39.47 -26.78
N VAL A 410 58.15 -38.57 -25.93
CA VAL A 410 57.37 -37.68 -25.09
C VAL A 410 56.62 -36.67 -25.95
N ARG A 411 55.29 -36.77 -26.01
CA ARG A 411 54.39 -35.63 -26.22
C ARG A 411 53.32 -35.66 -25.14
N PHE A 412 53.41 -34.71 -24.23
CA PHE A 412 52.36 -34.41 -23.26
C PHE A 412 51.06 -34.06 -23.98
N SER A 413 50.00 -34.83 -23.74
CA SER A 413 48.61 -34.35 -23.89
C SER A 413 47.77 -34.99 -22.79
N ALA A 414 47.38 -34.18 -21.82
CA ALA A 414 46.54 -34.58 -20.71
C ALA A 414 45.27 -33.74 -20.73
N LYS A 415 44.14 -34.47 -20.80
CA LYS A 415 42.84 -34.12 -20.20
C LYS A 415 42.07 -32.99 -20.91
N ALA A 416 40.74 -32.99 -20.98
CA ALA A 416 39.69 -33.91 -20.58
C ALA A 416 38.36 -33.22 -20.95
N VAL A 417 37.28 -34.01 -21.06
CA VAL A 417 35.90 -33.62 -20.68
C VAL A 417 35.21 -32.52 -21.49
N GLY A 418 34.06 -32.89 -22.08
CA GLY A 418 32.95 -31.95 -22.25
C GLY A 418 32.40 -31.78 -23.66
N SER A 419 31.83 -32.82 -24.27
CA SER A 419 30.82 -32.64 -25.32
C SER A 419 29.45 -33.05 -24.79
N THR A 420 28.80 -32.16 -24.04
CA THR A 420 27.38 -32.32 -23.70
C THR A 420 26.56 -31.19 -24.29
N ARG A 421 25.73 -31.55 -25.27
CA ARG A 421 24.33 -31.12 -25.39
C ARG A 421 24.04 -29.61 -25.24
N PHE A 422 24.78 -28.75 -25.94
CA PHE A 422 24.40 -27.34 -26.10
C PHE A 422 23.61 -27.04 -27.38
N HIS A 423 23.36 -28.04 -28.24
CA HIS A 423 22.76 -27.82 -29.56
C HIS A 423 21.32 -28.33 -29.76
N ALA A 424 20.64 -28.82 -28.72
CA ALA A 424 19.27 -29.35 -28.83
C ALA A 424 18.18 -28.43 -28.22
N VAL A 425 18.48 -27.14 -28.04
CA VAL A 425 17.54 -26.15 -27.46
C VAL A 425 16.83 -25.30 -28.53
N PHE A 426 17.22 -25.42 -29.81
CA PHE A 426 16.70 -24.55 -30.87
C PHE A 426 15.73 -25.19 -31.86
N ASP A 427 15.52 -26.52 -31.82
CA ASP A 427 14.53 -27.18 -32.66
C ASP A 427 13.70 -28.16 -31.81
N GLY A 428 12.43 -27.82 -31.60
CA GLY A 428 11.49 -28.63 -30.83
C GLY A 428 10.05 -28.20 -31.12
N GLU A 429 9.46 -28.88 -32.09
CA GLU A 429 8.07 -28.78 -32.52
C GLU A 429 7.09 -28.89 -31.33
N GLN A 430 6.06 -28.03 -31.35
CA GLN A 430 4.97 -28.04 -30.38
C GLN A 430 4.01 -29.21 -30.66
N GLU A 431 3.86 -30.13 -29.70
CA GLU A 431 2.68 -30.99 -29.61
C GLU A 431 1.70 -30.43 -28.56
N PRO A 432 0.40 -30.32 -28.85
CA PRO A 432 -0.58 -29.80 -27.90
C PRO A 432 -1.13 -30.93 -27.02
N GLN A 433 -1.00 -30.80 -25.70
CA GLN A 433 -1.81 -31.55 -24.74
C GLN A 433 -2.78 -30.60 -24.02
N GLU A 434 -4.06 -30.76 -24.34
CA GLU A 434 -5.18 -30.09 -23.70
C GLU A 434 -5.40 -30.59 -22.26
N SER A 435 -5.61 -29.66 -21.34
CA SER A 435 -6.49 -29.84 -20.19
C SER A 435 -7.18 -28.50 -19.86
N PRO A 436 -8.50 -28.48 -19.56
CA PRO A 436 -9.26 -27.24 -19.56
C PRO A 436 -9.24 -26.51 -18.21
N THR A 437 -9.48 -25.19 -18.26
CA THR A 437 -9.75 -24.24 -17.16
C THR A 437 -8.56 -23.72 -16.33
N GLN A 438 -7.64 -23.01 -16.99
CA GLN A 438 -7.10 -21.76 -16.44
C GLN A 438 -7.12 -20.73 -17.57
N LYS A 439 -7.87 -19.63 -17.39
CA LYS A 439 -7.77 -18.47 -18.29
C LYS A 439 -6.28 -18.12 -18.35
N GLN A 440 -5.67 -18.26 -19.53
CA GLN A 440 -4.28 -17.86 -19.75
C GLN A 440 -4.17 -16.39 -19.33
N THR A 441 -3.46 -16.16 -18.23
CA THR A 441 -3.16 -14.83 -17.74
C THR A 441 -2.23 -14.20 -18.77
N ILE A 442 -2.60 -13.04 -19.31
CA ILE A 442 -1.66 -12.12 -19.93
C ILE A 442 -0.48 -12.01 -18.94
N ASP A 443 0.77 -12.19 -19.41
CA ASP A 443 1.97 -12.17 -18.59
C ASP A 443 2.24 -10.75 -18.08
N VAL A 444 1.38 -10.29 -17.17
CA VAL A 444 1.52 -8.99 -16.54
C VAL A 444 2.65 -9.08 -15.53
N THR A 445 3.64 -8.22 -15.71
CA THR A 445 4.88 -8.20 -14.92
C THR A 445 5.27 -6.81 -14.45
N ARG A 446 4.64 -5.74 -14.99
CA ARG A 446 5.05 -4.35 -14.80
C ARG A 446 3.91 -3.40 -14.44
N ALA A 447 4.24 -2.30 -13.77
CA ALA A 447 3.31 -1.23 -13.43
C ALA A 447 2.73 -0.46 -14.65
N CYS A 448 3.41 -0.43 -15.79
CA CYS A 448 2.84 0.18 -17.01
C CYS A 448 1.74 -0.69 -17.67
N GLU A 449 1.58 -1.95 -17.26
CA GLU A 449 0.57 -2.90 -17.79
C GLU A 449 -0.76 -2.83 -17.01
N ARG A 450 -0.97 -1.78 -16.21
CA ARG A 450 -2.19 -1.59 -15.39
C ARG A 450 -3.49 -1.66 -16.18
N LYS A 451 -3.49 -1.32 -17.47
CA LYS A 451 -4.68 -1.47 -18.34
C LYS A 451 -5.14 -2.94 -18.41
N ASP A 452 -4.19 -3.87 -18.49
CA ASP A 452 -4.50 -5.30 -18.53
C ASP A 452 -4.85 -5.84 -17.14
N ILE A 453 -4.22 -5.30 -16.08
CA ILE A 453 -4.63 -5.58 -14.69
C ILE A 453 -6.08 -5.18 -14.48
N LEU A 454 -6.45 -3.95 -14.85
CA LEU A 454 -7.80 -3.42 -14.67
C LEU A 454 -8.84 -4.28 -15.40
N ARG A 455 -8.52 -4.78 -16.60
CA ARG A 455 -9.37 -5.70 -17.36
C ARG A 455 -9.53 -7.07 -16.69
N SER A 456 -8.53 -7.51 -15.93
CA SER A 456 -8.58 -8.78 -15.20
C SER A 456 -9.43 -8.75 -13.93
N ILE A 457 -9.75 -7.55 -13.41
CA ILE A 457 -10.54 -7.39 -12.19
C ILE A 457 -11.99 -7.79 -12.44
N GLU A 458 -12.48 -8.76 -11.66
CA GLU A 458 -13.87 -9.20 -11.67
C GLU A 458 -14.77 -8.11 -11.06
N LYS A 459 -15.41 -7.31 -11.92
CA LYS A 459 -16.27 -6.18 -11.51
C LYS A 459 -17.38 -6.59 -10.56
N ASP A 460 -18.04 -7.71 -10.80
CA ASP A 460 -19.15 -8.17 -9.95
C ASP A 460 -18.67 -8.57 -8.56
N LYS A 461 -17.50 -9.21 -8.47
CA LYS A 461 -16.87 -9.53 -7.19
C LYS A 461 -16.45 -8.25 -6.46
N LEU A 462 -15.88 -7.27 -7.18
CA LEU A 462 -15.53 -5.98 -6.60
C LEU A 462 -16.76 -5.25 -6.03
N LYS A 463 -17.88 -5.22 -6.76
CA LYS A 463 -19.16 -4.66 -6.29
C LYS A 463 -19.65 -5.32 -5.01
N GLN A 464 -19.59 -6.65 -4.93
CA GLN A 464 -19.99 -7.41 -3.74
C GLN A 464 -19.08 -7.10 -2.55
N GLU A 465 -17.76 -7.16 -2.72
CA GLU A 465 -16.82 -6.89 -1.62
C GLU A 465 -16.87 -5.43 -1.15
N THR A 466 -17.05 -4.47 -2.07
CA THR A 466 -17.28 -3.06 -1.70
C THR A 466 -18.55 -2.91 -0.86
N TYR A 467 -19.67 -3.51 -1.25
CA TYR A 467 -20.92 -3.43 -0.48
C TYR A 467 -20.77 -4.02 0.93
N LYS A 468 -20.19 -5.22 1.06
CA LYS A 468 -19.95 -5.86 2.37
C LYS A 468 -19.06 -5.00 3.27
N PHE A 469 -18.03 -4.37 2.71
CA PHE A 469 -17.14 -3.51 3.48
C PHE A 469 -17.83 -2.20 3.90
N VAL A 470 -18.69 -1.64 3.05
CA VAL A 470 -19.53 -0.48 3.43
C VAL A 470 -20.44 -0.81 4.61
N GLU A 471 -21.07 -1.99 4.61
CA GLU A 471 -21.89 -2.42 5.73
C GLU A 471 -21.07 -2.37 7.03
N LEU A 472 -19.89 -2.97 7.08
CA LEU A 472 -19.00 -2.87 8.25
C LEU A 472 -18.62 -1.43 8.61
N LEU A 473 -18.30 -0.60 7.61
CA LEU A 473 -17.88 0.77 7.81
C LEU A 473 -19.01 1.65 8.39
N GLN A 474 -20.26 1.42 8.00
CA GLN A 474 -21.43 2.08 8.59
C GLN A 474 -21.53 1.84 10.10
N TYR A 475 -21.31 0.60 10.57
CA TYR A 475 -21.34 0.30 12.01
C TYR A 475 -20.22 0.97 12.79
N THR A 476 -19.02 1.04 12.22
CA THR A 476 -17.88 1.66 12.93
C THR A 476 -18.04 3.17 13.04
N THR A 477 -18.49 3.82 11.96
CA THR A 477 -18.64 5.28 11.90
C THR A 477 -19.88 5.77 12.66
N GLY A 478 -20.99 5.00 12.65
CA GLY A 478 -22.24 5.38 13.29
C GLY A 478 -22.83 6.68 12.72
N SER A 479 -22.56 6.97 11.44
CA SER A 479 -22.80 8.29 10.86
C SER A 479 -24.10 8.36 10.04
N VAL A 480 -24.44 7.32 9.27
CA VAL A 480 -25.65 7.27 8.44
C VAL A 480 -26.07 5.82 8.21
N VAL A 481 -27.34 5.50 8.45
CA VAL A 481 -27.96 4.25 8.02
C VAL A 481 -28.75 4.55 6.75
N VAL A 482 -28.32 3.98 5.62
CA VAL A 482 -29.02 4.08 4.33
C VAL A 482 -29.74 2.77 4.08
N ASP A 483 -30.88 2.81 3.39
CA ASP A 483 -31.57 1.61 2.94
C ASP A 483 -30.63 0.68 2.15
N GLU A 484 -30.67 -0.62 2.42
CA GLU A 484 -29.75 -1.61 1.86
C GLU A 484 -29.75 -1.61 0.32
N ARG A 485 -30.93 -1.50 -0.31
CA ARG A 485 -31.05 -1.52 -1.77
C ARG A 485 -30.46 -0.25 -2.38
N LEU A 486 -30.71 0.89 -1.72
CA LEU A 486 -30.14 2.16 -2.13
C LEU A 486 -28.61 2.12 -1.99
N MET A 487 -28.10 1.65 -0.86
CA MET A 487 -26.67 1.53 -0.62
C MET A 487 -26.00 0.58 -1.61
N GLN A 488 -26.61 -0.56 -1.92
CA GLN A 488 -26.11 -1.47 -2.96
C GLN A 488 -26.08 -0.79 -4.34
N SER A 489 -27.12 -0.03 -4.68
CA SER A 489 -27.14 0.74 -5.92
C SER A 489 -26.06 1.83 -5.98
N ILE A 490 -25.76 2.47 -4.85
CA ILE A 490 -24.68 3.46 -4.72
C ILE A 490 -23.35 2.74 -4.96
N CYS A 491 -23.07 1.65 -4.25
CA CYS A 491 -21.84 0.86 -4.41
C CYS A 491 -21.61 0.41 -5.85
N ASN A 492 -22.65 -0.08 -6.51
CA ASN A 492 -22.56 -0.48 -7.91
C ASN A 492 -22.17 0.70 -8.82
N ALA A 493 -22.80 1.85 -8.64
CA ALA A 493 -22.49 3.06 -9.41
C ALA A 493 -21.06 3.56 -9.13
N THR A 494 -20.60 3.51 -7.88
CA THR A 494 -19.24 3.90 -7.50
C THR A 494 -18.19 3.01 -8.18
N VAL A 495 -18.39 1.69 -8.22
CA VAL A 495 -17.47 0.78 -8.92
C VAL A 495 -17.47 1.05 -10.43
N ASP A 496 -18.62 1.32 -11.02
CA ASP A 496 -18.71 1.65 -12.45
C ASP A 496 -17.97 2.97 -12.76
N ARG A 497 -18.17 4.01 -11.94
CA ARG A 497 -17.43 5.28 -12.01
C ARG A 497 -15.93 5.11 -11.81
N PHE A 498 -15.52 4.24 -10.87
CA PHE A 498 -14.12 3.91 -10.67
C PHE A 498 -13.50 3.31 -11.94
N VAL A 499 -14.16 2.36 -12.59
CA VAL A 499 -13.63 1.75 -13.81
C VAL A 499 -13.53 2.77 -14.95
N GLU A 500 -14.53 3.62 -15.11
CA GLU A 500 -14.49 4.72 -16.09
C GLU A 500 -13.29 5.64 -15.83
N GLN A 501 -13.15 6.14 -14.61
CA GLN A 501 -12.08 7.05 -14.23
C GLN A 501 -10.70 6.40 -14.30
N ALA A 502 -10.58 5.14 -13.89
CA ALA A 502 -9.32 4.40 -13.97
C ALA A 502 -8.85 4.25 -15.43
N ASN A 503 -9.75 3.99 -16.38
CA ASN A 503 -9.37 3.95 -17.80
C ASN A 503 -8.84 5.31 -18.28
N LEU A 504 -9.53 6.41 -17.95
CA LEU A 504 -9.08 7.76 -18.30
C LEU A 504 -7.72 8.11 -17.70
N LEU A 505 -7.51 7.76 -16.42
CA LEU A 505 -6.23 7.99 -15.74
C LEU A 505 -5.11 7.18 -16.39
N LEU A 506 -5.35 5.92 -16.72
CA LEU A 506 -4.35 5.05 -17.33
C LEU A 506 -3.98 5.46 -18.77
N ASP A 507 -4.81 6.24 -19.46
CA ASP A 507 -4.45 6.85 -20.75
C ASP A 507 -3.42 7.99 -20.62
N THR A 508 -3.24 8.54 -19.41
CA THR A 508 -2.25 9.59 -19.14
C THR A 508 -0.88 9.04 -18.70
N VAL A 509 -0.83 7.78 -18.26
CA VAL A 509 0.39 7.12 -17.80
C VAL A 509 1.17 6.55 -18.98
N THR A 510 2.50 6.52 -18.89
CA THR A 510 3.35 6.01 -19.96
C THR A 510 3.02 4.55 -20.31
N GLU A 511 2.89 4.26 -21.60
CA GLU A 511 2.73 2.89 -22.09
C GLU A 511 4.03 2.10 -21.94
N CYS A 512 3.92 0.79 -21.73
CA CYS A 512 5.11 -0.04 -21.69
C CYS A 512 5.83 0.00 -23.04
N PRO A 513 7.17 0.12 -23.05
CA PRO A 513 7.92 -0.05 -24.28
C PRO A 513 7.64 -1.46 -24.84
N ALA A 514 7.15 -1.51 -26.07
CA ALA A 514 6.96 -2.74 -26.82
C ALA A 514 8.33 -3.43 -27.01
N GLU A 515 8.42 -4.67 -26.55
CA GLU A 515 9.51 -5.65 -26.71
C GLU A 515 10.94 -5.13 -27.01
N ALA A 516 11.81 -5.30 -26.00
CA ALA A 516 13.21 -5.72 -26.08
C ALA A 516 13.94 -5.65 -27.46
N GLY A 517 14.18 -4.44 -27.97
CA GLY A 517 15.13 -4.20 -29.06
C GLY A 517 16.04 -3.00 -28.82
N SER A 518 15.58 -2.03 -28.04
CA SER A 518 16.40 -0.90 -27.60
C SER A 518 16.73 -1.09 -26.14
N PHE A 519 17.88 -1.73 -25.87
CA PHE A 519 18.60 -1.42 -24.63
C PHE A 519 18.94 0.06 -24.72
N VAL A 520 18.08 0.93 -24.19
CA VAL A 520 18.52 2.27 -23.81
C VAL A 520 19.52 2.02 -22.69
N VAL A 521 20.79 1.91 -23.06
CA VAL A 521 21.91 1.93 -22.13
C VAL A 521 21.83 3.30 -21.46
N LYS A 522 21.07 3.41 -20.38
CA LYS A 522 21.20 4.52 -19.45
C LYS A 522 22.56 4.28 -18.78
N PRO A 523 23.59 5.08 -19.06
CA PRO A 523 24.86 4.91 -18.39
C PRO A 523 24.61 5.09 -16.88
N ASN A 524 24.94 4.08 -16.09
CA ASN A 524 25.04 4.25 -14.64
C ASN A 524 26.29 5.08 -14.38
N VAL A 525 26.11 6.38 -14.16
CA VAL A 525 27.18 7.28 -13.76
C VAL A 525 27.19 7.32 -12.24
N ASP A 526 28.17 6.68 -11.61
CA ASP A 526 28.47 6.90 -10.20
C ASP A 526 29.18 8.25 -10.07
N LEU A 527 28.42 9.28 -9.66
CA LEU A 527 28.93 10.63 -9.43
C LEU A 527 29.32 10.77 -7.95
N THR A 528 30.62 10.77 -7.66
CA THR A 528 31.12 11.13 -6.32
C THR A 528 31.29 12.65 -6.25
N VAL A 529 30.34 13.34 -5.61
CA VAL A 529 30.42 14.78 -5.37
C VAL A 529 31.06 15.04 -4.01
N VAL A 530 32.24 15.67 -3.98
CA VAL A 530 32.87 16.15 -2.74
C VAL A 530 32.51 17.63 -2.59
N LEU A 531 31.66 17.92 -1.61
CA LEU A 531 31.26 19.29 -1.27
C LEU A 531 32.11 19.79 -0.11
N ASP A 532 32.82 20.89 -0.34
CA ASP A 532 33.55 21.59 0.71
C ASP A 532 32.55 22.24 1.70
N GLY A 533 32.86 22.21 3.00
CA GLY A 533 31.97 22.63 4.09
C GLY A 533 31.68 24.14 4.14
N SER A 534 32.09 24.88 3.12
CA SER A 534 31.86 26.32 2.94
C SER A 534 30.47 26.65 2.36
N ARG A 535 29.70 25.64 1.94
CA ARG A 535 28.35 25.81 1.38
C ARG A 535 27.24 25.47 2.38
N ASP A 536 26.18 26.27 2.33
CA ASP A 536 24.95 26.04 3.09
C ASP A 536 24.31 24.69 2.71
N GLU A 537 23.79 23.98 3.71
CA GLU A 537 23.25 22.62 3.60
C GLU A 537 22.13 22.54 2.55
N TYR A 538 21.33 23.61 2.44
CA TYR A 538 20.25 23.72 1.46
C TYR A 538 20.76 23.72 0.01
N HIS A 539 21.86 24.41 -0.28
CA HIS A 539 22.45 24.47 -1.62
C HIS A 539 23.14 23.15 -2.00
N ASN A 540 23.66 22.43 -0.99
CA ASN A 540 24.26 21.11 -1.20
C ASN A 540 23.19 20.07 -1.57
N LEU A 541 22.02 20.13 -0.94
CA LEU A 541 20.88 19.24 -1.27
C LEU A 541 20.33 19.48 -2.68
N GLN A 542 20.39 20.71 -3.21
CA GLN A 542 20.00 21.02 -4.60
C GLN A 542 20.98 20.44 -5.64
N LEU A 543 22.24 20.20 -5.28
CA LEU A 543 23.27 19.70 -6.20
C LEU A 543 23.26 18.18 -6.35
N ILE A 544 22.68 17.47 -5.37
CA ILE A 544 22.64 16.01 -5.30
C ILE A 544 21.30 15.47 -5.83
N SER A 545 20.28 16.33 -5.95
CA SER A 545 19.01 16.05 -6.63
C SER A 545 19.10 16.27 -8.12
#